data_AF-A0A969P7K6-F1
#
_entry.id   AF-A0A969P7K6-F1
#
_cell.length_a   1.000
_cell.length_b   1.000
_cell.length_c   1.000
_cell.angle_alpha   90.00
_cell.angle_beta   90.00
_cell.angle_gamma   90.00
#
_symmetry.space_group_name_H-M   'P 1'
#
loop_
_entity.id
_entity.type
_entity.pdbx_description
1 polymer ?
#
loop_
_entity_poly.entity_id
_entity_poly.type
_entity_poly.pdbx_seq_one_letter_code
_entity_poly.pdbx_strand_id
1 'polypeptide(L)'
;MIKASTFTSGVTSLFLMPVAIAIATPASPTHQSQSVQIAQTPAGYCTVRVAALNIRARPGGRVIGSLKNGDRVALGVTDGSEGPRWTRIIRPLEGYVWKAYLSRCQYKP
;
A
#
# COMPACT_ATOMS: atom_id res chain seq x y z
N MET A 1 44.87 -46.47 20.66
CA MET A 1 46.13 -45.75 20.98
C MET A 1 45.80 -44.27 21.09
N ILE A 2 46.20 -43.43 22.02
CA ILE A 2 46.86 -43.43 23.34
C ILE A 2 46.56 -42.02 23.94
N LYS A 3 46.84 -41.86 25.22
CA LYS A 3 46.35 -40.83 26.16
C LYS A 3 47.28 -39.59 26.22
N ALA A 4 46.80 -38.57 26.96
CA ALA A 4 47.54 -37.54 27.72
C ALA A 4 48.04 -36.29 26.96
N SER A 5 48.19 -35.08 27.53
CA SER A 5 47.77 -34.40 28.76
C SER A 5 48.27 -32.94 28.69
N THR A 6 47.49 -31.99 29.22
CA THR A 6 47.85 -30.76 30.00
C THR A 6 48.99 -29.81 29.55
N PHE A 7 48.72 -28.49 29.48
CA PHE A 7 49.38 -27.47 30.34
C PHE A 7 48.71 -26.07 30.30
N THR A 8 48.96 -25.32 31.37
CA THR A 8 48.29 -24.18 32.00
C THR A 8 48.63 -22.77 31.46
N SER A 9 47.70 -21.82 31.62
CA SER A 9 47.87 -20.44 32.16
C SER A 9 46.62 -19.64 31.75
N GLY A 10 45.78 -19.07 32.61
CA GLY A 10 46.11 -18.18 33.71
C GLY A 10 46.07 -16.74 33.19
N VAL A 11 44.93 -16.05 33.34
CA VAL A 11 44.83 -14.66 33.86
C VAL A 11 43.36 -14.21 33.94
N THR A 12 42.94 -14.01 35.18
CA THR A 12 42.12 -12.93 35.72
C THR A 12 41.57 -11.89 34.73
N SER A 13 40.24 -11.83 34.62
CA SER A 13 39.54 -10.54 34.52
C SER A 13 38.07 -10.73 34.83
N LEU A 14 37.71 -10.49 36.10
CA LEU A 14 36.34 -10.14 36.48
C LEU A 14 36.07 -8.71 35.98
N PHE A 15 35.77 -8.58 34.70
CA PHE A 15 35.02 -7.41 34.26
C PHE A 15 33.56 -7.65 34.59
N LEU A 16 33.05 -6.92 35.59
CA LEU A 16 31.63 -6.66 35.73
C LEU A 16 31.18 -5.93 34.47
N MET A 17 30.72 -6.70 33.48
CA MET A 17 29.93 -6.14 32.39
C MET A 17 28.56 -5.79 32.97
N PRO A 18 28.04 -4.57 32.77
CA PRO A 18 26.64 -4.32 33.04
C PRO A 18 25.86 -5.19 32.04
N VAL A 19 25.11 -6.16 32.55
CA VAL A 19 24.09 -6.85 31.77
C VAL A 19 23.08 -5.77 31.38
N ALA A 20 23.16 -5.28 30.15
CA ALA A 20 22.09 -4.53 29.55
C ALA A 20 20.91 -5.51 29.39
N ILE A 21 19.93 -5.40 30.28
CA ILE A 21 18.66 -6.09 30.14
C ILE A 21 17.97 -5.44 28.93
N ALA A 22 18.18 -6.01 27.75
CA ALA A 22 17.39 -5.65 26.58
C ALA A 22 15.95 -6.10 26.86
N ILE A 23 15.09 -5.16 27.21
CA ILE A 23 13.65 -5.37 27.31
C ILE A 23 13.21 -5.67 25.88
N ALA A 24 13.04 -6.96 25.55
CA ALA A 24 12.48 -7.36 24.28
C ALA A 24 11.08 -6.75 24.19
N THR A 25 10.92 -5.70 23.40
CA THR A 25 9.61 -5.18 23.03
C THR A 25 8.80 -6.36 22.51
N PRO A 26 7.64 -6.71 23.12
CA PRO A 26 6.80 -7.75 22.57
C PRO A 26 6.41 -7.30 21.17
N ALA A 27 6.93 -8.00 20.16
CA ALA A 27 6.52 -7.82 18.78
C ALA A 27 5.00 -7.92 18.77
N SER A 28 4.34 -6.79 18.52
CA SER A 28 2.89 -6.74 18.50
C SER A 28 2.40 -7.77 17.49
N PRO A 29 1.36 -8.57 17.81
CA PRO A 29 0.82 -9.50 16.85
C PRO A 29 0.38 -8.70 15.63
N THR A 30 1.02 -8.96 14.49
CA THR A 30 0.59 -8.46 13.19
C THR A 30 -0.83 -8.97 12.98
N HIS A 31 -1.82 -8.10 13.21
CA HIS A 31 -3.16 -8.28 12.71
C HIS A 31 -3.06 -8.23 11.18
N GLN A 32 -2.83 -9.39 10.57
CA GLN A 32 -3.11 -9.60 9.17
C GLN A 32 -4.64 -9.61 9.06
N SER A 33 -5.21 -8.42 8.91
CA SER A 33 -6.57 -8.27 8.40
C SER A 33 -6.59 -8.94 7.03
N GLN A 34 -7.05 -10.19 6.98
CA GLN A 34 -7.35 -10.86 5.73
C GLN A 34 -8.45 -10.04 5.07
N SER A 35 -8.06 -9.18 4.13
CA SER A 35 -9.00 -8.39 3.36
C SER A 35 -9.93 -9.37 2.68
N VAL A 36 -11.20 -9.37 3.08
CA VAL A 36 -12.25 -9.99 2.28
C VAL A 36 -12.17 -9.31 0.92
N GLN A 37 -11.67 -10.01 -0.09
CA GLN A 37 -11.58 -9.52 -1.47
C GLN A 37 -13.00 -9.57 -2.04
N ILE A 38 -13.86 -8.69 -1.55
CA ILE A 38 -15.17 -8.43 -2.16
C ILE A 38 -14.83 -7.84 -3.53
N ALA A 39 -15.03 -8.63 -4.59
CA ALA A 39 -14.86 -8.15 -5.95
C ALA A 39 -15.67 -6.84 -6.09
N GLN A 40 -14.99 -5.72 -6.31
CA GLN A 40 -15.65 -4.43 -6.42
C GLN A 40 -16.45 -4.38 -7.72
N THR A 41 -17.78 -4.47 -7.62
CA THR A 41 -18.67 -4.25 -8.75
C THR A 41 -18.52 -2.80 -9.23
N PRO A 42 -18.14 -2.57 -10.50
CA PRO A 42 -18.04 -1.22 -11.02
C PRO A 42 -19.39 -0.53 -11.05
N ALA A 43 -19.42 0.74 -10.64
CA ALA A 43 -20.58 1.62 -10.81
C ALA A 43 -20.81 1.98 -12.29
N GLY A 44 -19.77 1.88 -13.10
CA GLY A 44 -19.83 2.16 -14.52
C GLY A 44 -18.46 2.17 -15.16
N TYR A 45 -18.42 2.57 -16.42
CA TYR A 45 -17.18 2.72 -17.18
C TYR A 45 -17.17 4.03 -17.93
N CYS A 46 -16.00 4.64 -18.07
CA CYS A 46 -15.80 5.84 -18.88
C CYS A 46 -14.53 5.73 -19.72
N THR A 47 -14.34 6.67 -20.64
CA THR A 47 -13.14 6.81 -21.47
C THR A 47 -12.44 8.15 -21.19
N VAL A 48 -11.13 8.11 -21.04
CA VAL A 48 -10.29 9.32 -20.89
C VAL A 48 -10.27 10.11 -22.21
N ARG A 49 -10.45 11.43 -22.14
CA ARG A 49 -10.53 12.32 -23.33
C ARG A 49 -9.38 13.32 -23.49
N VAL A 50 -8.34 13.20 -22.66
CA VAL A 50 -7.17 14.11 -22.64
C VAL A 50 -5.89 13.30 -22.84
N ALA A 51 -4.83 13.93 -23.34
CA ALA A 51 -3.57 13.27 -23.65
C ALA A 51 -2.98 12.50 -22.44
N ALA A 52 -3.01 13.11 -21.26
CA ALA A 52 -2.57 12.51 -20.01
C ALA A 52 -3.49 12.92 -18.85
N LEU A 53 -3.91 11.93 -18.05
CA LEU A 53 -4.75 12.12 -16.87
C LEU A 53 -4.08 11.50 -15.65
N ASN A 54 -3.81 12.31 -14.63
CA ASN A 54 -3.19 11.84 -13.38
C ASN A 54 -4.19 11.05 -12.51
N ILE A 55 -3.75 9.89 -12.03
CA ILE A 55 -4.42 9.14 -10.96
C ILE A 55 -3.78 9.58 -9.65
N ARG A 56 -4.59 9.97 -8.66
CA ARG A 56 -4.12 10.46 -7.36
C ARG A 56 -4.59 9.57 -6.22
N ALA A 57 -3.79 9.51 -5.15
CA ALA A 57 -4.12 8.72 -3.95
C ALA A 57 -5.37 9.22 -3.21
N ARG A 58 -5.64 10.53 -3.31
CA ARG A 58 -6.84 11.21 -2.80
C ARG A 58 -7.11 12.44 -3.68
N PRO A 59 -8.31 13.03 -3.64
CA PRO A 59 -8.59 14.33 -4.26
C PRO A 59 -7.51 15.37 -3.92
N GLY A 60 -6.90 15.95 -4.94
CA GLY A 60 -5.81 16.93 -4.78
C GLY A 60 -4.49 16.39 -4.19
N GLY A 61 -4.43 15.10 -3.83
CA GLY A 61 -3.25 14.47 -3.24
C GLY A 61 -2.16 14.11 -4.25
N ARG A 62 -1.11 13.41 -3.80
CA ARG A 62 -0.02 12.99 -4.70
C ARG A 62 -0.51 12.14 -5.87
N VAL A 63 0.19 12.27 -6.99
CA VAL A 63 -0.01 11.42 -8.18
C VAL A 63 0.60 10.05 -7.91
N ILE A 64 -0.12 9.00 -8.25
CA ILE A 64 0.27 7.58 -8.07
C ILE A 64 0.26 6.81 -9.40
N GLY A 65 -0.19 7.43 -10.48
CA GLY A 65 -0.22 6.84 -11.80
C GLY A 65 -0.74 7.83 -12.84
N SER A 66 -0.85 7.34 -14.08
CA SER A 66 -1.40 8.12 -15.18
C SER A 66 -2.21 7.24 -16.12
N LEU A 67 -3.14 7.88 -16.82
CA LEU A 67 -3.93 7.31 -17.91
C LEU A 67 -3.69 8.14 -19.16
N LYS A 68 -3.82 7.50 -20.31
CA LYS A 68 -3.68 8.11 -21.63
C LYS A 68 -5.04 8.36 -22.27
N ASN A 69 -5.07 9.20 -23.29
CA ASN A 69 -6.28 9.39 -24.09
C ASN A 69 -6.81 8.05 -24.63
N GLY A 70 -8.11 7.81 -24.51
CA GLY A 70 -8.75 6.58 -24.95
C GLY A 70 -8.77 5.45 -23.92
N ASP A 71 -8.02 5.55 -22.81
CA ASP A 71 -8.04 4.53 -21.76
C ASP A 71 -9.45 4.36 -21.19
N ARG A 72 -9.86 3.10 -20.98
CA ARG A 72 -11.13 2.75 -20.36
C ARG A 72 -10.95 2.52 -18.87
N VAL A 73 -11.70 3.26 -18.06
CA VAL A 73 -11.66 3.16 -16.60
C VAL A 73 -12.94 2.53 -16.08
N ALA A 74 -12.82 1.76 -14.99
CA ALA A 74 -13.95 1.30 -14.20
C ALA A 74 -14.15 2.25 -13.01
N LEU A 75 -15.35 2.78 -12.85
CA LEU A 75 -15.70 3.64 -11.72
C LEU A 75 -16.04 2.82 -10.49
N GLY A 76 -15.60 3.29 -9.33
CA GLY A 76 -16.07 2.79 -8.04
C GLY A 76 -17.36 3.47 -7.62
N VAL A 77 -18.10 2.83 -6.71
CA VAL A 77 -19.16 3.51 -5.95
C VAL A 77 -18.51 4.55 -5.04
N THR A 78 -19.18 5.69 -4.88
CA THR A 78 -18.75 6.78 -4.03
C THR A 78 -19.94 7.36 -3.25
N ASP A 79 -19.68 7.90 -2.07
CA ASP A 79 -20.61 8.67 -1.25
C ASP A 79 -20.57 10.18 -1.55
N GLY A 80 -19.67 10.62 -2.44
CA GLY A 80 -19.50 12.01 -2.83
C GLY A 80 -18.56 12.83 -1.92
N SER A 81 -17.97 12.21 -0.89
CA SER A 81 -17.02 12.86 0.03
C SER A 81 -15.75 13.38 -0.66
N GLU A 82 -15.42 12.87 -1.86
CA GLU A 82 -14.32 13.35 -2.69
C GLU A 82 -14.58 14.71 -3.35
N GLY A 83 -15.83 15.18 -3.31
CA GLY A 83 -16.28 16.43 -3.89
C GLY A 83 -16.66 16.34 -5.38
N PRO A 84 -17.30 17.38 -5.93
CA PRO A 84 -18.01 17.31 -7.21
C PRO A 84 -17.11 17.16 -8.45
N ARG A 85 -15.81 17.44 -8.31
CA ARG A 85 -14.83 17.43 -9.41
C ARG A 85 -14.07 16.13 -9.53
N TRP A 86 -14.12 15.28 -8.51
CA TRP A 86 -13.35 14.04 -8.45
C TRP A 86 -14.28 12.84 -8.63
N THR A 87 -13.69 11.72 -9.02
CA THR A 87 -14.37 10.44 -9.00
C THR A 87 -13.33 9.35 -8.72
N ARG A 88 -13.76 8.30 -8.02
CA ARG A 88 -12.93 7.12 -7.75
C ARG A 88 -12.98 6.16 -8.94
N ILE A 89 -11.82 5.72 -9.38
CA ILE A 89 -11.66 4.58 -10.30
C ILE A 89 -11.14 3.37 -9.53
N ILE A 90 -11.55 2.19 -9.95
CA ILE A 90 -11.13 0.90 -9.37
C ILE A 90 -10.29 0.07 -10.33
N ARG A 91 -10.26 0.46 -11.62
CA ARG A 91 -9.39 -0.10 -12.65
C ARG A 91 -9.00 0.97 -13.70
N PRO A 92 -7.81 0.89 -14.31
CA PRO A 92 -6.78 -0.16 -14.15
C PRO A 92 -5.95 -0.05 -12.87
N LEU A 93 -5.87 1.14 -12.27
CA LEU A 93 -5.24 1.38 -10.98
C LEU A 93 -6.24 2.12 -10.10
N GLU A 94 -6.43 1.66 -8.88
CA GLU A 94 -7.34 2.30 -7.94
C GLU A 94 -6.82 3.70 -7.55
N GLY A 95 -7.71 4.68 -7.58
CA GLY A 95 -7.40 6.05 -7.16
C GLY A 95 -8.45 7.05 -7.61
N TYR A 96 -8.08 8.33 -7.61
CA TYR A 96 -8.98 9.43 -7.91
C TYR A 96 -8.51 10.20 -9.14
N VAL A 97 -9.47 10.53 -10.01
CA VAL A 97 -9.22 11.31 -11.23
C VAL A 97 -10.21 12.47 -11.34
N TRP A 98 -9.85 13.47 -12.16
CA TRP A 98 -10.72 14.61 -12.41
C TRP A 98 -11.87 14.22 -13.34
N LYS A 99 -13.12 14.33 -12.88
CA LYS A 99 -14.32 13.87 -13.59
C LYS A 99 -14.48 14.51 -14.97
N ALA A 100 -14.11 15.79 -15.10
CA ALA A 100 -14.22 16.52 -16.37
C ALA A 100 -13.30 15.99 -17.49
N TYR A 101 -12.36 15.09 -17.20
CA TYR A 101 -11.49 14.47 -18.20
C TYR A 101 -11.95 13.07 -18.62
N LEU A 102 -13.12 12.65 -18.15
CA LEU A 102 -13.81 11.44 -18.57
C LEU A 102 -14.95 11.79 -19.54
N SER A 103 -15.26 10.85 -20.44
CA SER A 103 -16.33 10.94 -21.43
C SER A 103 -16.94 9.57 -21.71
N ARG A 104 -18.05 9.55 -22.46
CA ARG A 104 -18.75 8.33 -22.88
C ARG A 104 -19.03 7.39 -21.69
N CYS A 105 -19.42 7.98 -20.56
CA CYS A 105 -19.68 7.24 -19.33
C CYS A 105 -20.95 6.41 -19.47
N GLN A 106 -20.85 5.13 -19.17
CA GLN A 106 -21.94 4.16 -19.13
C GLN A 106 -22.07 3.65 -17.71
N TYR A 107 -23.11 4.11 -17.01
CA TYR A 107 -23.40 3.69 -15.65
C TYR A 107 -24.20 2.41 -15.66
N LYS A 108 -23.90 1.52 -14.71
CA LYS A 108 -24.73 0.34 -14.49
C LYS A 108 -25.92 0.79 -13.61
N PRO A 109 -27.16 0.50 -14.02
CA PRO A 109 -28.34 0.77 -13.19
C PRO A 109 -28.32 -0.05 -11.89
#